data_AF-A0A7C6B479-F1
#
_entry.id   AF-A0A7C6B479-F1
#
_cell.length_a   1.000
_cell.length_b   1.000
_cell.length_c   1.000
_cell.angle_alpha   90.00
_cell.angle_beta   90.00
_cell.angle_gamma   90.00
#
_symmetry.space_group_name_H-M   'P 1'
#
loop_
_entity.id
_entity.type
_entity.pdbx_description
1 polymer ?
#
loop_
_entity_poly.entity_id
_entity_poly.type
_entity_poly.pdbx_seq_one_letter_code
_entity_poly.pdbx_strand_id
1 'polypeptide(L)'
;MIPEISAEQATGKDWDVALVGSSFASMFYLLGLPASLSVLIIESGPVLSHQEILADNTDTSVDVAQNNRSGREKTWVKNSVFGGNSNCWWGQTPRFHPDDFETKSRFGIAEDWPIRYDDLEPFYSDVEQVMQISGGGDEHILRRTEPYPFPPHALSRSDAFLQEKDRVILEEDEPVIEWQGHSDYAYAGLAHAKDNLHSVFPVEVEALRTLWEPSSEAHIQGTTRMGGTNDNSVINHMLQTHEVPNVPCLGAGALPACSPANPTLTLSALSLRAARLDT
;
A
#
# COMPACT_ATOMS: atom_id res chain seq x y z
N MET A 1 8.33 -15.78 -19.99
CA MET A 1 9.07 -14.52 -19.75
C MET A 1 8.49 -13.50 -20.71
N ILE A 2 8.15 -12.30 -20.23
CA ILE A 2 7.66 -11.21 -21.10
C ILE A 2 8.84 -10.77 -21.98
N PRO A 3 8.70 -10.69 -23.30
CA PRO A 3 9.82 -10.31 -24.17
C PRO A 3 10.17 -8.83 -23.98
N GLU A 4 11.45 -8.55 -23.77
CA GLU A 4 11.99 -7.17 -23.80
C GLU A 4 12.15 -6.71 -25.25
N ILE A 5 11.80 -5.45 -25.51
CA ILE A 5 11.87 -4.83 -26.84
C ILE A 5 12.68 -3.53 -26.78
N SER A 6 13.29 -3.15 -27.90
CA SER A 6 14.01 -1.86 -28.00
C SER A 6 13.05 -0.67 -28.03
N ALA A 7 13.57 0.53 -27.78
CA ALA A 7 12.80 1.76 -27.89
C ALA A 7 12.27 1.99 -29.33
N GLU A 8 13.04 1.62 -30.35
CA GLU A 8 12.61 1.69 -31.76
C GLU A 8 11.46 0.72 -32.03
N GLN A 9 11.48 -0.48 -31.45
CA GLN A 9 10.37 -1.44 -31.58
C GLN A 9 9.12 -0.95 -30.83
N ALA A 10 9.29 -0.38 -29.64
CA ALA A 10 8.20 0.17 -28.84
C ALA A 10 7.52 1.37 -29.53
N THR A 11 8.29 2.22 -30.23
CA THR A 11 7.76 3.40 -30.95
C THR A 11 7.33 3.10 -32.39
N GLY A 12 7.70 1.94 -32.94
CA GLY A 12 7.37 1.52 -34.31
C GLY A 12 5.97 0.90 -34.50
N LYS A 13 5.15 0.86 -33.45
CA LYS A 13 3.80 0.29 -33.46
C LYS A 13 2.88 1.09 -32.53
N ASP A 14 1.61 1.22 -32.91
CA ASP A 14 0.56 1.71 -32.02
C ASP A 14 0.12 0.63 -31.01
N TRP A 15 0.10 0.99 -29.73
CA TRP A 15 -0.36 0.12 -28.64
C TRP A 15 -1.75 0.55 -28.20
N ASP A 16 -2.60 -0.41 -27.85
CA ASP A 16 -3.92 -0.11 -27.32
C ASP A 16 -3.80 0.52 -25.91
N VAL A 17 -2.82 0.05 -25.12
CA VAL A 17 -2.50 0.60 -23.80
C VAL A 17 -0.99 0.68 -23.60
N ALA A 18 -0.51 1.80 -23.06
CA ALA A 18 0.87 1.94 -22.58
C ALA A 18 0.88 2.32 -21.11
N LEU A 19 1.58 1.54 -20.28
CA LEU A 19 1.74 1.79 -18.84
C LEU A 19 3.19 2.17 -18.53
N VAL A 20 3.36 3.28 -17.81
CA VAL A 20 4.68 3.72 -17.33
C VAL A 20 4.82 3.30 -15.87
N GLY A 21 5.67 2.29 -15.64
CA GLY A 21 5.93 1.64 -14.37
C GLY A 21 5.20 0.30 -14.24
N SER A 22 5.85 -0.63 -13.54
CA SER A 22 5.39 -2.02 -13.37
C SER A 22 4.89 -2.34 -11.95
N SER A 23 4.43 -1.33 -11.20
CA SER A 23 3.98 -1.48 -9.80
C SER A 23 2.67 -2.28 -9.66
N PHE A 24 2.25 -2.54 -8.41
CA PHE A 24 0.91 -3.08 -8.09
C PHE A 24 -0.21 -2.39 -8.88
N ALA A 25 -0.19 -1.07 -8.95
CA ALA A 25 -1.23 -0.31 -9.63
C ALA A 25 -1.34 -0.71 -11.11
N SER A 26 -0.22 -0.86 -11.80
CA SER A 26 -0.18 -1.28 -13.20
C SER A 26 -0.61 -2.74 -13.35
N MET A 27 -0.13 -3.63 -12.48
CA MET A 27 -0.44 -5.06 -12.58
C MET A 27 -1.94 -5.35 -12.36
N PHE A 28 -2.58 -4.66 -11.42
CA PHE A 28 -4.02 -4.79 -11.21
C PHE A 28 -4.85 -4.13 -12.29
N TYR A 29 -4.35 -3.05 -12.91
CA TYR A 29 -4.98 -2.48 -14.10
C TYR A 29 -4.95 -3.50 -15.25
N LEU A 30 -3.78 -4.09 -15.54
CA LEU A 30 -3.64 -5.12 -16.57
C LEU A 30 -4.54 -6.33 -16.35
N LEU A 31 -4.71 -6.75 -15.09
CA LEU A 31 -5.60 -7.86 -14.73
C LEU A 31 -7.07 -7.59 -15.10
N GLY A 32 -7.48 -6.32 -15.12
CA GLY A 32 -8.83 -5.91 -15.50
C GLY A 32 -9.04 -5.73 -17.00
N LEU A 33 -7.98 -5.68 -17.82
CA LEU A 33 -8.09 -5.42 -19.25
C LEU A 33 -8.52 -6.65 -20.07
N PRO A 34 -9.17 -6.45 -21.23
CA PRO A 34 -9.49 -7.52 -22.15
C PRO A 34 -8.21 -8.11 -22.76
N ALA A 35 -8.13 -9.44 -22.84
CA ALA A 35 -6.95 -10.15 -23.37
C ALA A 35 -6.63 -9.86 -24.85
N SER A 36 -7.55 -9.22 -25.59
CA SER A 36 -7.34 -8.83 -26.99
C SER A 36 -6.50 -7.57 -27.18
N LEU A 37 -6.31 -6.77 -26.12
CA LEU A 37 -5.55 -5.52 -26.21
C LEU A 37 -4.05 -5.79 -26.26
N SER A 38 -3.35 -5.02 -27.08
CA SER A 38 -1.90 -4.97 -27.08
C SER A 38 -1.39 -3.92 -26.08
N VAL A 39 -0.49 -4.35 -25.20
CA VAL A 39 -0.03 -3.57 -24.05
C VAL A 39 1.48 -3.38 -24.11
N LEU A 40 1.93 -2.14 -23.88
CA LEU A 40 3.32 -1.79 -23.60
C LEU A 40 3.49 -1.48 -22.11
N ILE A 41 4.50 -2.05 -21.45
CA ILE A 41 4.93 -1.64 -20.10
C ILE A 41 6.31 -1.03 -20.22
N ILE A 42 6.48 0.18 -19.68
CA ILE A 42 7.75 0.92 -19.66
C ILE A 42 8.22 0.96 -18.21
N GLU A 43 9.27 0.22 -17.87
CA GLU A 43 9.88 0.21 -16.54
C GLU A 43 11.25 0.90 -16.59
N SER A 44 11.56 1.77 -15.63
CA SER A 44 12.85 2.46 -15.57
C SER A 44 13.94 1.59 -14.97
N GLY A 45 13.57 0.61 -14.15
CA GLY A 45 14.48 -0.35 -13.53
C GLY A 45 14.74 -1.61 -14.36
N PRO A 46 15.77 -2.38 -13.99
CA PRO A 46 16.02 -3.68 -14.59
C PRO A 46 14.97 -4.72 -14.17
N VAL A 47 14.91 -5.83 -14.90
CA VAL A 47 14.25 -7.06 -14.44
C VAL A 47 15.30 -7.88 -13.69
N LEU A 48 15.13 -8.01 -12.36
CA LEU A 48 16.03 -8.79 -11.51
C LEU A 48 15.23 -9.83 -10.75
N SER A 49 15.76 -11.05 -10.68
CA SER A 49 15.24 -12.07 -9.78
C SER A 49 15.66 -11.79 -8.34
N HIS A 50 14.90 -12.32 -7.38
CA HIS A 50 15.25 -12.24 -5.97
C HIS A 50 16.63 -12.88 -5.68
N GLN A 51 16.98 -13.94 -6.41
CA GLN A 51 18.27 -14.61 -6.25
C GLN A 51 19.45 -13.73 -6.70
N GLU A 52 19.31 -12.99 -7.81
CA GLU A 52 20.33 -12.05 -8.28
C GLU A 52 20.52 -10.90 -7.29
N ILE A 53 19.41 -10.34 -6.78
CA ILE A 53 19.45 -9.27 -5.77
C ILE A 53 20.24 -9.72 -4.52
N LEU A 54 19.99 -10.94 -4.04
CA LEU A 54 20.69 -11.49 -2.88
C LEU A 54 22.15 -11.84 -3.16
N ALA A 55 22.45 -12.40 -4.33
CA ALA A 55 23.81 -12.81 -4.69
C ALA A 55 24.75 -11.61 -4.81
N ASP A 56 24.27 -10.52 -5.41
CA ASP A 56 25.08 -9.34 -5.72
C ASP A 56 24.87 -8.22 -4.70
N ASN A 57 23.98 -8.41 -3.72
CA ASN A 57 23.54 -7.38 -2.77
C ASN A 57 23.15 -6.07 -3.51
N THR A 58 22.38 -6.23 -4.59
CA THR A 58 22.07 -5.12 -5.51
C THR A 58 21.15 -4.12 -4.81
N ASP A 59 21.62 -2.87 -4.71
CA ASP A 59 20.79 -1.76 -4.28
C ASP A 59 19.93 -1.28 -5.45
N THR A 60 18.61 -1.41 -5.30
CA THR A 60 17.63 -0.94 -6.29
C THR A 60 16.98 0.38 -5.87
N SER A 61 17.42 0.95 -4.75
CA SER A 61 16.90 2.21 -4.24
C SER A 61 17.30 3.38 -5.14
N VAL A 62 16.42 4.37 -5.21
CA VAL A 62 16.60 5.57 -6.01
C VAL A 62 16.42 6.78 -5.12
N ASP A 63 17.45 7.62 -5.07
CA ASP A 63 17.37 8.92 -4.43
C ASP A 63 16.35 9.81 -5.14
N VAL A 64 15.34 10.24 -4.39
CA VAL A 64 14.34 11.18 -4.86
C VAL A 64 14.76 12.59 -4.44
N ALA A 65 15.15 13.40 -5.43
CA ALA A 65 15.41 14.82 -5.19
C ALA A 65 14.16 15.47 -4.57
N GLN A 66 14.34 16.14 -3.43
CA GLN A 66 13.25 16.73 -2.68
C GLN A 66 13.53 18.18 -2.26
N ASN A 67 12.49 19.01 -2.32
CA ASN A 67 12.47 20.32 -1.66
C ASN A 67 11.52 20.24 -0.47
N ASN A 68 12.02 19.72 0.65
CA ASN A 68 11.23 19.50 1.85
C ASN A 68 11.06 20.80 2.65
N ARG A 69 9.83 21.32 2.70
CA ARG A 69 9.47 22.56 3.42
C ARG A 69 8.77 22.32 4.75
N SER A 70 8.61 21.06 5.17
CA SER A 70 7.88 20.71 6.39
C SER A 70 8.66 20.99 7.68
N GLY A 71 9.98 21.23 7.57
CA GLY A 71 10.88 21.36 8.72
C GLY A 71 11.20 20.03 9.40
N ARG A 72 10.68 18.89 8.90
CA ARG A 72 10.99 17.54 9.39
C ARG A 72 11.83 16.79 8.38
N GLU A 73 12.86 16.09 8.83
CA GLU A 73 13.64 15.21 7.96
C GLU A 73 12.76 14.06 7.47
N LYS A 74 12.81 13.76 6.16
CA LYS A 74 12.03 12.68 5.55
C LYS A 74 12.86 11.99 4.49
N THR A 75 13.00 10.67 4.63
CA THR A 75 13.59 9.80 3.62
C THR A 75 12.47 9.10 2.83
N TRP A 76 12.59 9.08 1.51
CA TRP A 76 11.65 8.40 0.63
C TRP A 76 12.20 7.04 0.20
N VAL A 77 11.41 5.99 0.40
CA VAL A 77 11.75 4.66 -0.09
C VAL A 77 11.17 4.51 -1.49
N LYS A 78 12.03 4.54 -2.49
CA LYS A 78 11.69 4.30 -3.90
C LYS A 78 12.67 3.29 -4.46
N ASN A 79 12.17 2.20 -5.04
CA ASN A 79 12.99 1.26 -5.78
C ASN A 79 12.60 1.31 -7.26
N SER A 80 13.60 1.28 -8.14
CA SER A 80 13.43 1.22 -9.59
C SER A 80 13.92 -0.13 -10.09
N VAL A 81 12.99 -1.08 -10.16
CA VAL A 81 13.17 -2.46 -10.59
C VAL A 81 11.79 -2.96 -11.05
N PHE A 82 11.72 -3.99 -11.89
CA PHE A 82 10.44 -4.60 -12.23
C PHE A 82 9.64 -5.02 -10.98
N GLY A 83 8.38 -4.57 -10.87
CA GLY A 83 7.53 -4.66 -9.66
C GLY A 83 7.67 -3.47 -8.69
N GLY A 84 8.77 -2.74 -8.74
CA GLY A 84 9.05 -1.59 -7.88
C GLY A 84 9.03 -1.95 -6.40
N ASN A 85 8.37 -1.13 -5.58
CA ASN A 85 8.29 -1.31 -4.14
C ASN A 85 7.48 -2.55 -3.70
N SER A 86 6.79 -3.26 -4.61
CA SER A 86 6.14 -4.53 -4.25
C SER A 86 7.16 -5.60 -3.83
N ASN A 87 8.43 -5.43 -4.21
CA ASN A 87 9.51 -6.33 -3.83
C ASN A 87 10.01 -6.12 -2.39
N CYS A 88 9.64 -5.01 -1.72
CA CYS A 88 10.23 -4.61 -0.43
C CYS A 88 9.25 -3.98 0.57
N TRP A 89 7.95 -4.25 0.40
CA TRP A 89 6.89 -3.80 1.31
C TRP A 89 6.65 -4.73 2.51
N TRP A 90 5.83 -4.30 3.46
CA TRP A 90 5.52 -5.02 4.69
C TRP A 90 4.26 -5.91 4.62
N GLY A 91 3.68 -6.10 3.43
CA GLY A 91 2.53 -6.99 3.25
C GLY A 91 1.23 -6.53 3.94
N GLN A 92 1.13 -5.26 4.34
CA GLN A 92 -0.08 -4.70 4.97
C GLN A 92 -1.08 -4.22 3.92
N THR A 93 -2.30 -4.73 4.01
CA THR A 93 -3.37 -4.52 3.03
C THR A 93 -4.73 -4.18 3.68
N PRO A 94 -4.81 -3.19 4.57
CA PRO A 94 -6.10 -2.74 5.10
C PRO A 94 -6.98 -2.12 3.99
N ARG A 95 -8.30 -2.31 4.07
CA ARG A 95 -9.26 -1.48 3.34
C ARG A 95 -9.31 -0.09 3.98
N PHE A 96 -9.57 0.96 3.21
CA PHE A 96 -9.92 2.28 3.77
C PHE A 96 -11.30 2.22 4.44
N HIS A 97 -11.52 3.03 5.46
CA HIS A 97 -12.82 3.12 6.12
C HIS A 97 -13.82 3.91 5.24
N PRO A 98 -15.14 3.62 5.24
CA PRO A 98 -16.10 4.38 4.46
C PRO A 98 -16.02 5.90 4.64
N ASP A 99 -15.82 6.34 5.88
CA ASP A 99 -15.66 7.76 6.22
C ASP A 99 -14.42 8.42 5.58
N ASP A 100 -13.38 7.65 5.19
CA ASP A 100 -12.21 8.18 4.48
C ASP A 100 -12.57 8.71 3.07
N PHE A 101 -13.70 8.26 2.51
CA PHE A 101 -14.21 8.72 1.21
C PHE A 101 -15.02 10.02 1.33
N GLU A 102 -15.37 10.45 2.55
CA GLU A 102 -16.31 11.54 2.81
C GLU A 102 -15.75 12.55 3.83
N THR A 103 -14.43 12.65 3.91
CA THR A 103 -13.74 13.43 4.96
C THR A 103 -14.16 14.89 5.04
N LYS A 104 -14.47 15.51 3.89
CA LYS A 104 -14.89 16.92 3.84
C LYS A 104 -16.34 17.07 4.27
N SER A 105 -17.25 16.26 3.74
CA SER A 105 -18.66 16.36 4.09
C SER A 105 -18.94 15.96 5.54
N ARG A 106 -18.21 14.99 6.09
CA ARG A 106 -18.41 14.51 7.47
C ARG A 106 -17.67 15.34 8.51
N PHE A 107 -16.43 15.72 8.24
CA PHE A 107 -15.55 16.31 9.25
C PHE A 107 -15.05 17.72 8.88
N GLY A 108 -15.36 18.22 7.69
CA GLY A 108 -14.93 19.55 7.24
C GLY A 108 -13.44 19.64 6.90
N ILE A 109 -12.75 18.51 6.71
CA ILE A 109 -11.31 18.45 6.43
C ILE A 109 -11.03 17.75 5.09
N ALA A 110 -9.88 18.03 4.48
CA ALA A 110 -9.45 17.43 3.22
C ALA A 110 -10.50 17.55 2.09
N GLU A 111 -10.69 16.49 1.30
CA GLU A 111 -11.62 16.46 0.16
C GLU A 111 -12.42 15.16 0.15
N ASP A 112 -13.68 15.26 -0.28
CA ASP A 112 -14.50 14.08 -0.57
C ASP A 112 -14.01 13.40 -1.83
N TRP A 113 -14.07 12.08 -1.83
CA TRP A 113 -13.78 11.29 -3.01
C TRP A 113 -14.95 11.39 -4.01
N PRO A 114 -14.66 11.35 -5.33
CA PRO A 114 -15.69 11.32 -6.36
C PRO A 114 -16.40 9.96 -6.49
N ILE A 115 -16.03 9.00 -5.65
CA ILE A 115 -16.63 7.66 -5.52
C ILE A 115 -16.81 7.35 -4.03
N ARG A 116 -17.64 6.38 -3.70
CA ARG A 116 -17.89 5.91 -2.33
C ARG A 116 -17.24 4.56 -2.09
N TYR A 117 -17.18 4.16 -0.82
CA TYR A 117 -16.68 2.84 -0.43
C TYR A 117 -17.37 1.71 -1.21
N ASP A 118 -18.69 1.78 -1.34
CA ASP A 118 -19.49 0.76 -2.02
C ASP A 118 -19.19 0.65 -3.53
N ASP A 119 -18.70 1.72 -4.17
CA ASP A 119 -18.24 1.66 -5.56
C ASP A 119 -16.92 0.89 -5.71
N LEU A 120 -16.16 0.76 -4.61
CA LEU A 120 -14.85 0.12 -4.57
C LEU A 120 -14.88 -1.25 -3.88
N GLU A 121 -15.87 -1.52 -3.03
CA GLU A 121 -16.03 -2.76 -2.26
C GLU A 121 -15.90 -4.04 -3.09
N PRO A 122 -16.56 -4.19 -4.25
CA PRO A 122 -16.42 -5.40 -5.06
C PRO A 122 -14.98 -5.60 -5.56
N PHE A 123 -14.28 -4.51 -5.85
CA PHE A 123 -12.89 -4.55 -6.31
C PHE A 123 -11.90 -4.81 -5.17
N TYR A 124 -12.22 -4.36 -3.95
CA TYR A 124 -11.46 -4.78 -2.77
C TYR A 124 -11.51 -6.30 -2.61
N SER A 125 -12.70 -6.89 -2.70
CA SER A 125 -12.91 -8.34 -2.60
C SER A 125 -12.11 -9.09 -3.69
N ASP A 126 -12.16 -8.64 -4.94
CA ASP A 126 -11.40 -9.27 -6.03
C ASP A 126 -9.88 -9.19 -5.82
N VAL A 127 -9.36 -8.02 -5.42
CA VAL A 127 -7.94 -7.85 -5.14
C VAL A 127 -7.50 -8.73 -3.99
N GLU A 128 -8.32 -8.87 -2.94
CA GLU A 128 -8.04 -9.77 -1.82
C GLU A 128 -7.92 -11.22 -2.26
N GLN A 129 -8.82 -11.70 -3.14
CA GLN A 129 -8.75 -13.04 -3.71
C GLN A 129 -7.47 -13.24 -4.54
N VAL A 130 -7.12 -12.28 -5.38
CA VAL A 130 -5.92 -12.32 -6.24
C VAL A 130 -4.64 -12.30 -5.40
N MET A 131 -4.58 -11.43 -4.38
CA MET A 131 -3.44 -11.33 -3.46
C MET A 131 -3.40 -12.45 -2.42
N GLN A 132 -4.44 -13.28 -2.32
CA GLN A 132 -4.55 -14.35 -1.32
C GLN A 132 -4.44 -13.83 0.12
N ILE A 133 -5.17 -12.76 0.42
CA ILE A 133 -5.09 -12.08 1.72
C ILE A 133 -5.66 -12.93 2.85
N SER A 134 -4.88 -13.07 3.93
CA SER A 134 -5.34 -13.64 5.20
C SER A 134 -5.98 -12.55 6.07
N GLY A 135 -7.16 -12.80 6.63
CA GLY A 135 -7.81 -11.83 7.52
C GLY A 135 -9.06 -12.37 8.21
N GLY A 136 -9.51 -11.65 9.25
CA GLY A 136 -10.71 -11.95 10.05
C GLY A 136 -10.66 -11.27 11.41
N GLY A 137 -11.77 -11.34 12.17
CA GLY A 137 -11.90 -10.78 13.53
C GLY A 137 -12.68 -9.45 13.62
N ASP A 138 -12.89 -8.78 12.50
CA ASP A 138 -13.43 -7.42 12.37
C ASP A 138 -14.53 -7.32 11.31
N GLU A 139 -15.24 -8.45 11.10
CA GLU A 139 -16.32 -8.66 10.11
C GLU A 139 -17.47 -7.64 10.18
N HIS A 140 -17.56 -6.87 11.26
CA HIS A 140 -18.61 -5.89 11.51
C HIS A 140 -18.23 -4.43 11.23
N ILE A 141 -16.93 -4.10 11.11
CA ILE A 141 -16.49 -2.70 10.98
C ILE A 141 -16.50 -2.26 9.52
N LEU A 142 -16.03 -3.11 8.61
CA LEU A 142 -15.92 -2.79 7.19
C LEU A 142 -16.77 -3.76 6.38
N ARG A 143 -17.72 -3.22 5.60
CA ARG A 143 -18.60 -4.02 4.77
C ARG A 143 -17.80 -4.87 3.78
N ARG A 144 -18.12 -6.16 3.74
CA ARG A 144 -17.52 -7.15 2.84
C ARG A 144 -18.63 -7.96 2.18
N THR A 145 -18.61 -8.03 0.85
CA THR A 145 -19.52 -8.92 0.12
C THR A 145 -18.98 -10.36 0.09
N GLU A 146 -17.65 -10.51 0.06
CA GLU A 146 -16.97 -11.81 0.08
C GLU A 146 -16.07 -11.96 1.32
N PRO A 147 -15.95 -13.17 1.87
CA PRO A 147 -15.02 -13.43 2.96
C PRO A 147 -13.56 -13.32 2.50
N TYR A 148 -12.64 -13.19 3.45
CA TYR A 148 -11.22 -13.31 3.15
C TYR A 148 -10.92 -14.69 2.52
N PRO A 149 -9.98 -14.79 1.55
CA PRO A 149 -9.61 -16.07 0.97
C PRO A 149 -8.91 -17.02 1.97
N PHE A 150 -8.25 -16.47 2.98
CA PHE A 150 -7.61 -17.24 4.05
C PHE A 150 -7.98 -16.69 5.43
N PRO A 151 -8.05 -17.56 6.47
CA PRO A 151 -8.35 -17.13 7.82
C PRO A 151 -7.27 -16.19 8.37
N PRO A 152 -7.55 -15.44 9.46
CA PRO A 152 -6.53 -14.62 10.11
C PRO A 152 -5.37 -15.50 10.59
N HIS A 153 -4.16 -14.95 10.59
CA HIS A 153 -3.00 -15.65 11.12
C HIS A 153 -3.25 -16.09 12.57
N ALA A 154 -2.81 -17.31 12.90
CA ALA A 154 -2.88 -17.78 14.27
C ALA A 154 -2.06 -16.83 15.16
N LEU A 155 -2.69 -16.37 16.24
CA LEU A 155 -2.02 -15.58 17.27
C LEU A 155 -0.81 -16.35 17.81
N SER A 156 0.32 -15.66 18.00
CA SER A 156 1.42 -16.25 18.74
C SER A 156 0.97 -16.53 20.18
N ARG A 157 1.72 -17.38 20.90
CA ARG A 157 1.45 -17.64 22.33
C ARG A 157 1.43 -16.34 23.15
N SER A 158 2.29 -15.38 22.81
CA SER A 158 2.32 -14.07 23.45
C SER A 158 1.08 -13.26 23.13
N ASP A 159 0.64 -13.24 21.86
CA ASP A 159 -0.55 -12.50 21.43
C ASP A 159 -1.83 -13.07 22.07
N ALA A 160 -1.93 -14.39 22.21
CA ALA A 160 -3.05 -15.04 22.89
C ALA A 160 -3.10 -14.68 24.38
N PHE A 161 -1.94 -14.61 25.05
CA PHE A 161 -1.85 -14.15 26.45
C PHE A 161 -2.17 -12.67 26.61
N LEU A 162 -1.84 -11.84 25.61
CA LEU A 162 -2.22 -10.43 25.56
C LEU A 162 -3.73 -10.29 25.36
N GLN A 163 -4.36 -11.00 24.42
CA GLN A 163 -5.82 -10.90 24.20
C GLN A 163 -6.67 -11.27 25.43
N GLU A 164 -6.20 -12.19 26.27
CA GLU A 164 -6.92 -12.54 27.51
C GLU A 164 -6.95 -11.38 28.52
N LYS A 165 -5.98 -10.46 28.44
CA LYS A 165 -5.74 -9.38 29.41
C LYS A 165 -5.93 -7.98 28.84
N ASP A 166 -5.82 -7.85 27.52
CA ASP A 166 -5.84 -6.62 26.73
C ASP A 166 -6.80 -6.80 25.54
N ARG A 167 -7.97 -6.17 25.59
CA ARG A 167 -9.02 -6.33 24.57
C ARG A 167 -9.97 -5.14 24.53
N VAL A 168 -10.71 -5.03 23.43
CA VAL A 168 -11.87 -4.12 23.34
C VAL A 168 -13.13 -4.92 23.65
N ILE A 169 -13.93 -4.44 24.60
CA ILE A 169 -15.24 -4.98 24.93
C ILE A 169 -16.32 -3.92 24.69
N LEU A 170 -17.57 -4.35 24.60
CA LEU A 170 -18.71 -3.44 24.57
C LEU A 170 -19.35 -3.39 25.96
N GLU A 171 -19.41 -2.21 26.56
CA GLU A 171 -20.18 -1.92 27.77
C GLU A 171 -21.28 -0.92 27.39
N GLU A 172 -22.55 -1.31 27.54
CA GLU A 172 -23.70 -0.46 27.18
C GLU A 172 -23.65 0.08 25.74
N ASP A 173 -23.22 -0.76 24.79
CA ASP A 173 -23.00 -0.44 23.36
C ASP A 173 -21.86 0.56 23.07
N GLU A 174 -21.07 0.95 24.09
CA GLU A 174 -19.89 1.78 23.94
C GLU A 174 -18.60 0.94 23.97
N PRO A 175 -17.61 1.21 23.10
CA PRO A 175 -16.35 0.49 23.10
C PRO A 175 -15.47 0.89 24.29
N VAL A 176 -15.14 -0.09 25.14
CA VAL A 176 -14.23 0.08 26.29
C VAL A 176 -12.96 -0.75 26.04
N ILE A 177 -11.80 -0.11 26.20
CA ILE A 177 -10.49 -0.76 26.08
C ILE A 177 -10.05 -1.25 27.46
N GLU A 178 -10.03 -2.56 27.67
CA GLU A 178 -9.31 -3.19 28.78
C GLU A 178 -7.84 -3.30 28.37
N TRP A 179 -6.95 -2.56 29.04
CA TRP A 179 -5.50 -2.66 28.83
C TRP A 179 -4.78 -2.66 30.18
N GLN A 180 -4.06 -3.74 30.48
CA GLN A 180 -3.36 -3.96 31.75
C GLN A 180 -1.89 -3.53 31.70
N GLY A 181 -1.41 -3.06 30.54
CA GLY A 181 -0.02 -2.68 30.35
C GLY A 181 0.91 -3.87 30.08
N HIS A 182 2.18 -3.61 29.78
CA HIS A 182 3.14 -4.68 29.53
C HIS A 182 3.43 -5.48 30.82
N SER A 183 3.53 -6.80 30.70
CA SER A 183 3.84 -7.67 31.84
C SER A 183 5.23 -7.39 32.45
N ASP A 184 5.39 -7.66 33.75
CA ASP A 184 6.70 -7.65 34.42
C ASP A 184 7.73 -8.54 33.70
N TYR A 185 7.28 -9.65 33.10
CA TYR A 185 8.12 -10.51 32.25
C TYR A 185 8.63 -9.79 31.01
N ALA A 186 7.80 -8.99 30.34
CA ALA A 186 8.21 -8.23 29.16
C ALA A 186 9.23 -7.14 29.53
N TYR A 187 9.02 -6.42 30.64
CA TYR A 187 10.00 -5.45 31.16
C TYR A 187 11.29 -6.12 31.62
N ALA A 188 11.19 -7.24 32.35
CA ALA A 188 12.34 -8.03 32.78
C ALA A 188 13.09 -8.63 31.58
N GLY A 189 12.38 -9.07 30.55
CA GLY A 189 12.94 -9.58 29.30
C GLY A 189 13.67 -8.49 28.50
N LEU A 190 13.11 -7.28 28.44
CA LEU A 190 13.78 -6.13 27.80
C LEU A 190 15.02 -5.70 28.57
N ALA A 191 14.95 -5.66 29.91
CA ALA A 191 16.10 -5.38 30.77
C ALA A 191 17.17 -6.47 30.62
N HIS A 192 16.79 -7.75 30.70
CA HIS A 192 17.69 -8.88 30.51
C HIS A 192 18.32 -8.88 29.11
N ALA A 193 17.55 -8.61 28.05
CA ALA A 193 18.08 -8.53 26.70
C ALA A 193 19.08 -7.39 26.55
N LYS A 194 18.84 -6.21 27.14
CA LYS A 194 19.81 -5.09 27.15
C LYS A 194 21.07 -5.43 27.94
N ASP A 195 20.89 -6.01 29.12
CA ASP A 195 22.00 -6.35 30.02
C ASP A 195 22.84 -7.50 29.48
N ASN A 196 22.26 -8.42 28.71
CA ASN A 196 22.94 -9.63 28.23
C ASN A 196 23.20 -9.63 26.73
N LEU A 197 22.89 -8.54 26.01
CA LEU A 197 23.04 -8.43 24.56
C LEU A 197 24.46 -8.80 24.11
N HIS A 198 25.46 -8.39 24.88
CA HIS A 198 26.88 -8.64 24.64
C HIS A 198 27.27 -10.12 24.78
N SER A 199 26.50 -10.93 25.51
CA SER A 199 26.80 -12.36 25.74
C SER A 199 26.38 -13.27 24.59
N VAL A 200 25.54 -12.77 23.69
CA VAL A 200 24.93 -13.54 22.59
C VAL A 200 25.73 -13.40 21.29
N PHE A 201 26.56 -12.36 21.17
CA PHE A 201 27.36 -12.11 19.98
C PHE A 201 28.82 -12.50 20.21
N PRO A 202 29.50 -13.11 19.22
CA PRO A 202 30.92 -13.47 19.33
C PRO A 202 31.86 -12.25 19.22
N VAL A 203 31.32 -11.03 19.22
CA VAL A 203 32.03 -9.76 19.01
C VAL A 203 31.55 -8.73 20.03
N GLU A 204 32.45 -7.83 20.43
CA GLU A 204 32.13 -6.73 21.35
C GLU A 204 31.29 -5.67 20.62
N VAL A 205 30.10 -5.38 21.15
CA VAL A 205 29.21 -4.33 20.64
C VAL A 205 29.48 -3.05 21.43
N GLU A 206 30.34 -2.19 20.91
CA GLU A 206 30.78 -0.96 21.59
C GLU A 206 29.68 0.11 21.73
N ALA A 207 28.67 0.10 20.85
CA ALA A 207 27.54 1.01 20.91
C ALA A 207 26.30 0.44 20.23
N LEU A 208 25.13 0.74 20.80
CA LEU A 208 23.82 0.49 20.19
C LEU A 208 23.12 1.84 19.98
N ARG A 209 22.92 2.24 18.72
CA ARG A 209 22.10 3.39 18.36
C ARG A 209 20.76 2.89 17.82
N THR A 210 19.68 3.16 18.53
CA THR A 210 18.33 2.98 17.99
C THR A 210 18.00 4.17 17.09
N LEU A 211 17.62 3.91 15.83
CA LEU A 211 17.22 4.95 14.87
C LEU A 211 15.70 5.15 14.80
N TRP A 212 14.94 4.63 15.76
CA TRP A 212 13.48 4.65 15.66
C TRP A 212 12.87 5.95 16.17
N GLU A 213 12.93 6.96 15.30
CA GLU A 213 11.95 8.04 15.21
C GLU A 213 11.32 7.94 13.82
N PRO A 214 10.14 7.30 13.65
CA PRO A 214 9.45 7.40 12.38
C PRO A 214 9.03 8.88 12.21
N SER A 215 9.77 9.62 11.40
CA SER A 215 9.56 11.06 11.23
C SER A 215 8.30 11.40 10.42
N SER A 216 7.77 10.43 9.65
CA SER A 216 6.40 10.41 9.08
C SER A 216 6.05 9.08 8.41
N GLU A 217 4.77 8.85 8.07
CA GLU A 217 4.29 7.78 7.16
C GLU A 217 5.04 7.74 5.81
N ALA A 218 5.31 6.53 5.30
CA ALA A 218 6.20 6.28 4.16
C ALA A 218 5.59 6.51 2.76
N HIS A 219 4.30 6.81 2.65
CA HIS A 219 3.59 6.81 1.36
C HIS A 219 3.41 8.22 0.79
N ILE A 220 3.86 8.44 -0.45
CA ILE A 220 3.52 9.64 -1.23
C ILE A 220 2.11 9.46 -1.79
N GLN A 221 1.19 10.36 -1.44
CA GLN A 221 -0.20 10.31 -1.88
C GLN A 221 -0.69 11.69 -2.37
N GLY A 222 -1.70 11.70 -3.23
CA GLY A 222 -2.44 12.91 -3.62
C GLY A 222 -1.75 13.86 -4.62
N THR A 223 -0.72 13.41 -5.33
CA THR A 223 0.00 14.20 -6.34
C THR A 223 -0.80 14.43 -7.63
N THR A 224 -1.45 13.39 -8.15
CA THR A 224 -2.32 13.42 -9.35
C THR A 224 -3.77 13.19 -8.95
N ARG A 225 -4.23 13.97 -7.97
CA ARG A 225 -5.53 13.78 -7.32
C ARG A 225 -6.68 13.64 -8.31
N MET A 226 -7.54 12.63 -8.08
CA MET A 226 -8.80 12.46 -8.81
C MET A 226 -9.91 13.38 -8.33
N GLY A 227 -10.87 13.69 -9.20
CA GLY A 227 -12.04 14.49 -8.85
C GLY A 227 -13.06 14.56 -9.98
N GLY A 228 -14.00 15.51 -9.84
CA GLY A 228 -15.15 15.64 -10.73
C GLY A 228 -14.90 16.53 -11.96
N THR A 229 -13.98 17.49 -11.87
CA THR A 229 -13.75 18.46 -12.95
C THR A 229 -12.27 18.81 -13.11
N ASN A 230 -11.95 19.33 -14.29
CA ASN A 230 -10.62 19.82 -14.64
C ASN A 230 -10.13 20.97 -13.74
N ASP A 231 -11.06 21.73 -13.16
CA ASP A 231 -10.74 22.88 -12.31
C ASP A 231 -10.24 22.50 -10.92
N ASN A 232 -10.54 21.27 -10.45
CA ASN A 232 -10.25 20.84 -9.09
C ASN A 232 -9.47 19.51 -8.99
N SER A 233 -9.14 18.89 -10.12
CA SER A 233 -8.46 17.60 -10.13
C SER A 233 -7.60 17.42 -11.37
N VAL A 234 -6.57 16.57 -11.25
CA VAL A 234 -5.68 16.24 -12.37
C VAL A 234 -6.33 15.16 -13.25
N ILE A 235 -7.05 14.24 -12.61
CA ILE A 235 -7.67 13.09 -13.26
C ILE A 235 -9.13 12.92 -12.82
N ASN A 236 -9.92 12.22 -13.62
CA ASN A 236 -11.31 11.92 -13.32
C ASN A 236 -11.42 10.68 -12.40
N HIS A 237 -12.67 10.32 -12.03
CA HIS A 237 -12.98 9.14 -11.20
C HIS A 237 -12.68 7.78 -11.86
N MET A 238 -12.25 7.79 -13.13
CA MET A 238 -11.79 6.63 -13.90
C MET A 238 -10.27 6.55 -13.93
N LEU A 239 -9.57 7.41 -13.18
CA LEU A 239 -8.12 7.56 -13.17
C LEU A 239 -7.53 8.04 -14.50
N GLN A 240 -8.31 8.72 -15.33
CA GLN A 240 -7.88 9.22 -16.63
C GLN A 240 -7.62 10.72 -16.54
N THR A 241 -6.61 11.22 -17.24
CA THR A 241 -6.47 12.68 -17.39
C THR A 241 -7.68 13.23 -18.13
N HIS A 242 -8.12 14.44 -17.78
CA HIS A 242 -9.30 15.04 -18.41
C HIS A 242 -9.06 15.44 -19.88
N GLU A 243 -7.80 15.65 -20.29
CA GLU A 243 -7.44 16.05 -21.66
C GLU A 243 -7.06 14.86 -22.54
N VAL A 244 -6.48 13.81 -21.95
CA VAL A 244 -5.96 12.64 -22.64
C VAL A 244 -6.50 11.38 -21.95
N PRO A 245 -7.75 10.97 -22.24
CA PRO A 245 -8.44 9.94 -21.46
C PRO A 245 -7.82 8.54 -21.60
N ASN A 246 -7.10 8.28 -22.70
CA ASN A 246 -6.44 7.00 -22.96
C ASN A 246 -5.08 6.83 -22.24
N VAL A 247 -4.71 7.75 -21.35
CA VAL A 247 -3.52 7.64 -20.50
C VAL A 247 -3.95 7.50 -19.04
N PRO A 248 -4.01 6.26 -18.50
CA PRO A 248 -4.40 6.04 -17.12
C PRO A 248 -3.29 6.49 -16.16
N CYS A 249 -3.67 7.23 -15.12
CA CYS A 249 -2.81 7.71 -14.04
C CYS A 249 -3.07 6.89 -12.78
N LEU A 250 -2.28 5.84 -12.60
CA LEU A 250 -2.52 4.83 -11.58
C LEU A 250 -1.70 5.08 -10.31
N GLY A 251 -2.15 4.51 -9.19
CA GLY A 251 -1.42 4.51 -7.91
C GLY A 251 -1.89 5.56 -6.91
N ALA A 252 -1.18 5.65 -5.79
CA ALA A 252 -1.60 6.46 -4.63
C ALA A 252 -1.58 7.99 -4.89
N GLY A 253 -0.98 8.44 -6.00
CA GLY A 253 -1.09 9.82 -6.45
C GLY A 253 -2.54 10.25 -6.74
N ALA A 254 -3.41 9.30 -7.10
CA ALA A 254 -4.81 9.55 -7.39
C ALA A 254 -5.66 9.94 -6.18
N LEU A 255 -5.22 9.65 -4.96
CA LEU A 255 -6.05 9.72 -3.75
C LEU A 255 -6.41 11.18 -3.38
N PRO A 256 -7.70 11.55 -3.28
CA PRO A 256 -8.12 12.90 -2.87
C PRO A 256 -7.82 13.24 -1.42
N ALA A 257 -7.98 12.25 -0.54
CA ALA A 257 -7.63 12.32 0.87
C ALA A 257 -6.87 11.04 1.27
N CYS A 258 -5.91 11.20 2.17
CA CYS A 258 -5.10 10.11 2.71
C CYS A 258 -5.84 9.48 3.91
N SER A 259 -5.90 8.15 3.96
CA SER A 259 -6.30 7.40 5.15
C SER A 259 -5.07 7.14 6.03
N PRO A 260 -5.22 7.01 7.36
CA PRO A 260 -4.14 6.46 8.20
C PRO A 260 -3.78 5.00 7.85
N ALA A 261 -4.57 4.34 7.01
CA ALA A 261 -4.32 2.98 6.52
C ALA A 261 -3.35 2.94 5.32
N ASN A 262 -2.59 1.85 5.19
CA ASN A 262 -1.68 1.65 4.04
C ASN A 262 -2.48 1.57 2.72
N PRO A 263 -2.08 2.30 1.66
CA PRO A 263 -2.91 2.47 0.47
C PRO A 263 -2.85 1.30 -0.53
N THR A 264 -1.99 0.29 -0.31
CA THR A 264 -1.69 -0.73 -1.33
C THR A 264 -2.93 -1.49 -1.81
N LEU A 265 -3.82 -1.85 -0.89
CA LEU A 265 -5.05 -2.54 -1.26
C LEU A 265 -5.99 -1.59 -2.04
N THR A 266 -6.18 -0.38 -1.52
CA THR A 266 -7.05 0.65 -2.12
C THR A 266 -6.61 1.05 -3.52
N LEU A 267 -5.31 1.31 -3.73
CA LEU A 267 -4.79 1.67 -5.05
C LEU A 267 -4.90 0.51 -6.04
N SER A 268 -4.79 -0.74 -5.57
CA SER A 268 -4.95 -1.93 -6.42
C SER A 268 -6.41 -2.10 -6.84
N ALA A 269 -7.35 -1.90 -5.91
CA ALA A 269 -8.79 -1.94 -6.18
C ALA A 269 -9.20 -0.82 -7.14
N LEU A 270 -8.67 0.39 -6.95
CA LEU A 270 -8.89 1.53 -7.86
C LEU A 270 -8.39 1.24 -9.27
N SER A 271 -7.18 0.68 -9.40
CA SER A 271 -6.63 0.27 -10.69
C SER A 271 -7.47 -0.80 -11.39
N LEU A 272 -7.90 -1.83 -10.66
CA LEU A 272 -8.75 -2.89 -11.21
C LEU A 272 -10.11 -2.35 -11.66
N ARG A 273 -10.69 -1.45 -10.86
CA ARG A 273 -11.94 -0.73 -11.19
C ARG A 273 -11.79 0.10 -12.45
N ALA A 274 -10.74 0.91 -12.55
CA ALA A 274 -10.49 1.76 -13.71
C ALA A 274 -10.42 0.93 -15.00
N ALA A 275 -9.66 -0.17 -14.98
CA ALA A 275 -9.50 -1.03 -16.15
C ALA A 275 -10.83 -1.67 -16.62
N ARG A 276 -11.69 -2.11 -15.70
CA ARG A 276 -12.93 -2.82 -16.03
C ARG A 276 -14.11 -1.92 -16.39
N LEU A 277 -14.04 -0.65 -16.00
CA LEU A 277 -15.08 0.33 -16.36
C LEU A 277 -14.73 1.09 -17.66
N ASP A 278 -13.49 1.01 -18.12
CA ASP A 278 -13.01 1.60 -19.38
C ASP A 278 -13.24 0.71 -20.61
N THR A 279 -13.88 -0.45 -20.42
CA THR A 279 -14.10 -1.51 -21.44
C THR A 279 -15.58 -1.78 -21.67
#